data_AF-A0AB39VE23-F1
#
_entry.id   AF-A0AB39VE23-F1
#
_cell.length_a   1.000
_cell.length_b   1.000
_cell.length_c   1.000
_cell.angle_alpha   90.00
_cell.angle_beta   90.00
_cell.angle_gamma   90.00
#
_symmetry.space_group_name_H-M   'P 1'
#
loop_
_entity.id
_entity.type
_entity.pdbx_description
1 polymer ?
#
loop_
_entity_poly.entity_id
_entity_poly.type
_entity_poly.pdbx_seq_one_letter_code
_entity_poly.pdbx_strand_id
1 'polypeptide(L)'
;MIKRNEKDIYIQYLGGASEVGATSIFLYWKGERILIDSGARQVKDKYPIFEEINDDIDLFILTHLHGDHVGSLMECENKLNLKRMITSPDNKSMLKIALEDSQKILKSDFEKEKNEIKKQEIEKKLDIYSSENIDRVIRKMETKDFYKTIYLGKTNLKITFYKTSHLLGSLGILFEDGTYTLFLTCDFTESKKFFHQKTEFISKLKGKKIDTMITETTYGRNDESDEILKEKTLTDLSYGINKIFKNEGNVLIPCFALGRMQEVISAILRLILEGRISRDTKIYIHNSPNSLGIKYTEKYLEQSLDILAEELTINGKNYFEILNKKQSQIQNKQRNNFSLLKSLQKKLNIARYNPKEIASEFRKAEKAIFLIQEC
;
A
#
# COMPACT_ATOMS: atom_id res chain seq x y z
N MET A 1 13.57 4.09 -34.85
CA MET A 1 14.86 3.87 -34.13
C MET A 1 15.46 5.22 -33.78
N ILE A 2 15.10 5.79 -32.63
CA ILE A 2 15.89 6.88 -32.04
C ILE A 2 17.18 6.23 -31.56
N LYS A 3 18.31 6.60 -32.13
CA LYS A 3 19.62 6.12 -31.66
C LYS A 3 19.77 6.53 -30.19
N ARG A 4 19.82 5.54 -29.28
CA ARG A 4 20.18 5.67 -27.85
C ARG A 4 21.67 6.09 -27.70
N ASN A 5 22.08 7.17 -28.37
CA ASN A 5 23.44 7.69 -28.32
C ASN A 5 23.61 8.67 -27.14
N GLU A 6 24.75 8.54 -26.44
CA GLU A 6 25.47 9.58 -25.68
C GLU A 6 24.98 10.08 -24.31
N LYS A 7 24.01 9.43 -23.65
CA LYS A 7 23.66 9.80 -22.26
C LYS A 7 24.10 8.75 -21.25
N ASP A 8 25.03 9.14 -20.37
CA ASP A 8 25.51 8.34 -19.24
C ASP A 8 24.40 8.01 -18.23
N ILE A 9 23.37 8.85 -18.13
CA ILE A 9 22.21 8.63 -17.25
C ILE A 9 20.94 9.03 -18.01
N TYR A 10 19.93 8.15 -18.06
CA TYR A 10 18.61 8.49 -18.58
C TYR A 10 17.49 7.70 -17.90
N ILE A 11 16.28 8.24 -17.99
CA ILE A 11 15.08 7.68 -17.37
C ILE A 11 14.02 7.54 -18.45
N GLN A 12 13.37 6.39 -18.49
CA GLN A 12 12.26 6.08 -19.38
C GLN A 12 11.09 5.58 -18.53
N TYR A 13 9.95 6.25 -18.62
CA TYR A 13 8.70 5.77 -18.03
C TYR A 13 8.07 4.76 -19.00
N LEU A 14 7.78 3.56 -18.49
CA LEU A 14 7.05 2.52 -19.21
C LEU A 14 5.56 2.51 -18.83
N GLY A 15 5.22 3.22 -17.76
CA GLY A 15 3.88 3.49 -17.26
C GLY A 15 3.94 4.40 -16.02
N GLY A 16 2.82 5.00 -15.64
CA GLY A 16 2.72 5.90 -14.48
C GLY A 16 3.24 7.33 -14.73
N ALA A 17 3.32 7.76 -16.00
CA ALA A 17 3.65 9.14 -16.37
C ALA A 17 2.46 9.81 -17.06
N SER A 18 2.04 10.97 -16.54
CA SER A 18 0.79 11.65 -16.94
C SER A 18 -0.49 10.83 -16.71
N GLU A 19 -0.41 9.82 -15.84
CA GLU A 19 -1.50 8.93 -15.45
C GLU A 19 -1.22 8.37 -14.04
N VAL A 20 -2.23 7.76 -13.42
CA VAL A 20 -2.09 6.94 -12.20
C VAL A 20 -2.33 5.48 -12.60
N GLY A 21 -1.46 4.57 -12.17
CA GLY A 21 -1.51 3.17 -12.56
C GLY A 21 -0.28 2.69 -13.32
N ALA A 22 0.01 1.39 -13.20
CA ALA A 22 1.11 0.72 -13.89
C ALA A 22 2.46 1.43 -13.83
N THR A 23 2.81 1.97 -12.66
CA THR A 23 4.11 2.59 -12.43
C THR A 23 5.21 1.59 -12.77
N SER A 24 6.08 1.99 -13.70
CA SER A 24 7.30 1.27 -14.01
C SER A 24 8.30 2.22 -14.66
N ILE A 25 9.43 2.42 -13.99
CA ILE A 25 10.44 3.40 -14.36
C ILE A 25 11.73 2.67 -14.67
N PHE A 26 12.18 2.75 -15.93
CA PHE A 26 13.46 2.24 -16.36
C PHE A 26 14.53 3.33 -16.20
N LEU A 27 15.51 3.08 -15.35
CA LEU A 27 16.66 3.92 -15.09
C LEU A 27 17.91 3.25 -15.68
N TYR A 28 18.55 3.94 -16.62
CA TYR A 28 19.88 3.58 -17.08
C TYR A 28 20.91 4.48 -16.39
N TRP A 29 21.92 3.87 -15.77
CA TRP A 29 22.98 4.58 -15.07
C TRP A 29 24.35 3.99 -15.43
N LYS A 30 25.05 4.64 -16.35
CA LYS A 30 26.43 4.35 -16.77
C LYS A 30 26.67 2.85 -17.06
N GLY A 31 25.72 2.20 -17.73
CA GLY A 31 25.78 0.77 -18.06
C GLY A 31 25.04 -0.17 -17.11
N GLU A 32 24.48 0.34 -16.01
CA GLU A 32 23.55 -0.40 -15.14
C GLU A 32 22.10 -0.15 -15.56
N ARG A 33 21.33 -1.23 -15.71
CA ARG A 33 19.91 -1.19 -16.08
C ARG A 33 19.06 -1.51 -14.85
N ILE A 34 18.33 -0.51 -14.37
CA ILE A 34 17.55 -0.58 -13.15
C ILE A 34 16.08 -0.40 -13.51
N LEU A 35 15.21 -1.32 -13.07
CA LEU A 35 13.76 -1.19 -13.22
C LEU A 35 13.15 -0.95 -11.84
N ILE A 36 12.33 0.09 -11.73
CA ILE A 36 11.70 0.49 -10.48
C ILE A 36 10.21 0.31 -10.65
N ASP A 37 9.64 -0.57 -9.82
CA ASP A 37 8.24 -1.00 -9.85
C ASP A 37 7.75 -1.67 -11.15
N SER A 38 6.65 -2.39 -10.98
CA SER A 38 5.91 -3.04 -12.06
C SER A 38 4.44 -3.14 -11.66
N GLY A 39 3.71 -2.05 -11.86
CA GLY A 39 2.30 -1.93 -11.52
C GLY A 39 1.31 -2.46 -12.55
N ALA A 40 0.03 -2.45 -12.18
CA ALA A 40 -1.08 -2.64 -13.11
C ALA A 40 -2.05 -1.44 -13.09
N ARG A 41 -2.72 -1.16 -14.21
CA ARG A 41 -3.88 -0.26 -14.31
C ARG A 41 -5.18 -1.05 -14.11
N GLN A 42 -6.28 -0.36 -13.82
CA GLN A 42 -7.63 -0.95 -13.80
C GLN A 42 -8.38 -0.73 -15.12
N VAL A 43 -7.68 -0.85 -16.24
CA VAL A 43 -8.23 -0.68 -17.59
C VAL A 43 -7.73 -1.79 -18.51
N LYS A 44 -8.25 -1.84 -19.75
CA LYS A 44 -7.89 -2.86 -20.75
C LYS A 44 -6.38 -2.89 -21.04
N ASP A 45 -5.72 -1.73 -21.14
CA ASP A 45 -4.26 -1.65 -21.25
C ASP A 45 -3.62 -1.70 -19.85
N LYS A 46 -3.52 -2.93 -19.34
CA LYS A 46 -3.29 -3.18 -17.92
C LYS A 46 -1.84 -2.96 -17.49
N TYR A 47 -0.86 -3.16 -18.37
CA TYR A 47 0.54 -3.33 -17.95
C TYR A 47 1.48 -2.27 -18.53
N PRO A 48 2.67 -2.09 -17.95
CA PRO A 48 3.72 -1.28 -18.55
C PRO A 48 4.14 -1.80 -19.94
N ILE A 49 4.71 -0.92 -20.75
CA ILE A 49 5.16 -1.22 -22.12
C ILE A 49 6.53 -1.94 -22.07
N PHE A 50 6.53 -3.19 -21.61
CA PHE A 50 7.76 -3.97 -21.43
C PHE A 50 8.50 -4.24 -22.75
N GLU A 51 7.81 -4.18 -23.88
CA GLU A 51 8.36 -4.40 -25.23
C GLU A 51 9.44 -3.36 -25.63
N GLU A 52 9.50 -2.23 -24.92
CA GLU A 52 10.56 -1.22 -25.08
C GLU A 52 11.91 -1.61 -24.43
N ILE A 53 11.90 -2.64 -23.58
CA ILE A 53 13.09 -3.21 -22.96
C ILE A 53 13.49 -4.47 -23.73
N ASN A 54 14.66 -4.41 -24.37
CA ASN A 54 15.24 -5.54 -25.10
C ASN A 54 16.43 -6.19 -24.39
N ASP A 55 16.84 -5.64 -23.24
CA ASP A 55 18.01 -6.06 -22.48
C ASP A 55 17.61 -6.67 -21.13
N ASP A 56 18.50 -7.48 -20.55
CA ASP A 56 18.37 -7.91 -19.15
C ASP A 56 18.35 -6.71 -18.19
N ILE A 57 17.57 -6.82 -17.12
CA ILE A 57 17.55 -5.85 -16.02
C ILE A 57 18.56 -6.30 -14.96
N ASP A 58 19.54 -5.44 -14.67
CA ASP A 58 20.57 -5.73 -13.67
C ASP A 58 20.02 -5.66 -12.24
N LEU A 59 19.06 -4.76 -12.00
CA LEU A 59 18.41 -4.59 -10.69
C LEU A 59 16.94 -4.18 -10.83
N PHE A 60 16.05 -4.95 -10.22
CA PHE A 60 14.67 -4.57 -9.98
C PHE A 60 14.48 -4.06 -8.55
N ILE A 61 13.81 -2.93 -8.37
CA ILE A 61 13.48 -2.36 -7.05
C ILE A 61 11.97 -2.24 -6.92
N LEU A 62 11.39 -2.87 -5.89
CA LEU A 62 9.98 -2.71 -5.55
C LEU A 62 9.82 -1.70 -4.41
N THR A 63 9.10 -0.61 -4.65
CA THR A 63 8.94 0.51 -3.71
C THR A 63 7.90 0.21 -2.63
N HIS A 64 6.73 -0.29 -3.02
CA HIS A 64 5.64 -0.67 -2.11
C HIS A 64 4.64 -1.61 -2.80
N LEU A 65 3.64 -2.09 -2.05
CA LEU A 65 2.73 -3.15 -2.50
C LEU A 65 1.34 -2.66 -2.93
N HIS A 66 1.18 -1.40 -3.34
CA HIS A 66 -0.04 -1.02 -4.06
C HIS A 66 -0.06 -1.67 -5.45
N GLY A 67 -1.26 -1.98 -5.94
CA GLY A 67 -1.44 -2.75 -7.18
C GLY A 67 -0.88 -2.04 -8.42
N ASP A 68 -0.85 -0.72 -8.41
CA ASP A 68 -0.21 0.14 -9.41
C ASP A 68 1.32 0.22 -9.29
N HIS A 69 1.93 -0.49 -8.34
CA HIS A 69 3.38 -0.65 -8.21
C HIS A 69 3.86 -2.12 -8.25
N VAL A 70 3.00 -3.07 -7.85
CA VAL A 70 3.34 -4.51 -7.81
C VAL A 70 2.49 -5.40 -8.72
N GLY A 71 1.35 -4.91 -9.20
CA GLY A 71 0.29 -5.73 -9.80
C GLY A 71 0.69 -6.48 -11.07
N SER A 72 1.74 -6.05 -11.76
CA SER A 72 2.27 -6.73 -12.95
C SER A 72 3.64 -7.39 -12.73
N LEU A 73 4.13 -7.49 -11.49
CA LEU A 73 5.44 -8.07 -11.19
C LEU A 73 5.65 -9.45 -11.80
N MET A 74 4.63 -10.31 -11.75
CA MET A 74 4.70 -11.67 -12.31
C MET A 74 4.83 -11.63 -13.85
N GLU A 75 4.15 -10.69 -14.50
CA GLU A 75 4.22 -10.51 -15.96
C GLU A 75 5.56 -9.90 -16.37
N CYS A 76 6.07 -8.96 -15.58
CA CYS A 76 7.40 -8.38 -15.75
C CYS A 76 8.49 -9.44 -15.66
N GLU A 77 8.52 -10.26 -14.61
CA GLU A 77 9.48 -11.35 -14.46
C GLU A 77 9.35 -12.42 -15.57
N ASN A 78 8.14 -12.62 -16.10
CA ASN A 78 7.92 -13.55 -17.21
C ASN A 78 8.41 -13.01 -18.55
N LYS A 79 8.33 -11.69 -18.77
CA LYS A 79 8.74 -11.03 -20.03
C LYS A 79 10.19 -10.56 -20.02
N LEU A 80 10.70 -10.16 -18.87
CA LEU A 80 12.02 -9.57 -18.67
C LEU A 80 12.87 -10.45 -17.75
N ASN A 81 14.14 -10.59 -18.08
CA ASN A 81 15.09 -11.27 -17.22
C ASN A 81 15.61 -10.32 -16.12
N LEU A 82 14.99 -10.38 -14.94
CA LEU A 82 15.40 -9.57 -13.78
C LEU A 82 16.56 -10.27 -13.05
N LYS A 83 17.82 -9.87 -13.20
CA LYS A 83 18.95 -10.61 -12.59
C LYS A 83 18.90 -10.60 -11.06
N ARG A 84 18.46 -9.48 -10.49
CA ARG A 84 18.40 -9.25 -9.05
C ARG A 84 17.18 -8.43 -8.69
N MET A 85 16.53 -8.74 -7.58
CA MET A 85 15.34 -8.04 -7.11
C MET A 85 15.54 -7.63 -5.65
N ILE A 86 15.26 -6.38 -5.31
CA ILE A 86 15.40 -5.86 -3.94
C ILE A 86 14.18 -5.07 -3.50
N THR A 87 13.87 -5.13 -2.20
CA THR A 87 12.84 -4.29 -1.56
C THR A 87 13.10 -4.15 -0.06
N SER A 88 12.20 -3.49 0.69
CA SER A 88 12.26 -3.42 2.15
C SER A 88 11.89 -4.75 2.82
N PRO A 89 12.34 -5.01 4.07
CA PRO A 89 11.93 -6.20 4.81
C PRO A 89 10.41 -6.35 4.94
N ASP A 90 9.70 -5.24 5.15
CA ASP A 90 8.25 -5.25 5.32
C ASP A 90 7.53 -5.59 4.01
N ASN A 91 7.95 -5.01 2.88
CA ASN A 91 7.41 -5.36 1.58
C ASN A 91 7.61 -6.85 1.28
N LYS A 92 8.82 -7.40 1.47
CA LYS A 92 9.06 -8.83 1.20
C LYS A 92 8.15 -9.73 2.05
N SER A 93 7.96 -9.40 3.34
CA SER A 93 7.12 -10.19 4.24
C SER A 93 5.64 -10.24 3.82
N MET A 94 5.18 -9.22 3.10
CA MET A 94 3.79 -9.06 2.65
C MET A 94 3.60 -9.42 1.18
N LEU A 95 4.68 -9.55 0.41
CA LEU A 95 4.68 -9.74 -1.05
C LEU A 95 3.87 -10.96 -1.48
N LYS A 96 3.98 -12.09 -0.76
CA LYS A 96 3.23 -13.30 -1.10
C LYS A 96 1.73 -13.04 -1.14
N ILE A 97 1.22 -12.39 -0.10
CA ILE A 97 -0.21 -12.12 0.04
C ILE A 97 -0.67 -11.13 -1.03
N ALA A 98 0.16 -10.13 -1.36
CA ALA A 98 -0.14 -9.16 -2.43
C ALA A 98 -0.21 -9.82 -3.82
N LEU A 99 0.71 -10.76 -4.12
CA LEU A 99 0.70 -11.49 -5.39
C LEU A 99 -0.45 -12.50 -5.48
N GLU A 100 -0.79 -13.17 -4.37
CA GLU A 100 -1.98 -14.03 -4.28
C GLU A 100 -3.29 -13.23 -4.46
N ASP A 101 -3.33 -12.00 -3.96
CA ASP A 101 -4.47 -11.10 -4.16
C ASP A 101 -4.59 -10.68 -5.63
N SER A 102 -3.46 -10.33 -6.26
CA SER A 102 -3.39 -10.05 -7.70
C SER A 102 -3.88 -11.25 -8.54
N GLN A 103 -3.53 -12.48 -8.14
CA GLN A 103 -4.04 -13.70 -8.80
C GLN A 103 -5.57 -13.82 -8.68
N LYS A 104 -6.16 -13.48 -7.53
CA LYS A 104 -7.62 -13.53 -7.34
C LYS A 104 -8.34 -12.50 -8.21
N ILE A 105 -7.81 -11.27 -8.27
CA ILE A 105 -8.34 -10.21 -9.13
C ILE A 105 -8.28 -10.67 -10.59
N LEU A 106 -7.14 -11.17 -11.03
CA LEU A 106 -6.97 -11.69 -12.40
C LEU A 106 -7.97 -12.81 -12.74
N LYS A 107 -8.21 -13.76 -11.82
CA LYS A 107 -9.23 -14.80 -11.98
C LYS A 107 -10.63 -14.20 -12.13
N SER A 108 -10.98 -13.23 -11.29
CA SER A 108 -12.29 -12.57 -11.34
C SER A 108 -12.50 -11.79 -12.63
N ASP A 109 -11.46 -11.13 -13.14
CA ASP A 109 -11.51 -10.42 -14.43
C ASP A 109 -11.78 -11.41 -15.58
N PHE A 110 -11.05 -12.53 -15.63
CA PHE A 110 -11.28 -13.57 -16.65
C PHE A 110 -12.64 -14.27 -16.54
N GLU A 111 -13.21 -14.39 -15.35
CA GLU A 111 -14.58 -14.90 -15.20
C GLU A 111 -15.61 -13.98 -15.86
N LYS A 112 -15.40 -12.65 -15.81
CA LYS A 112 -16.27 -11.66 -16.45
C LYS A 112 -16.09 -11.66 -17.98
N GLU A 113 -14.88 -11.90 -18.46
CA GLU A 113 -14.51 -11.86 -19.88
C GLU A 113 -14.49 -13.26 -20.55
N LYS A 114 -15.02 -14.28 -19.89
CA LYS A 114 -14.90 -15.69 -20.31
C LYS A 114 -15.45 -15.98 -21.71
N ASN A 115 -16.38 -15.17 -22.21
CA ASN A 115 -16.96 -15.31 -23.54
C ASN A 115 -16.14 -14.62 -24.65
N GLU A 116 -15.16 -13.79 -24.28
CA GLU A 116 -14.37 -12.97 -25.21
C GLU A 116 -12.96 -13.54 -25.42
N ILE A 117 -12.42 -14.27 -24.44
CA ILE A 117 -11.04 -14.76 -24.43
C ILE A 117 -11.01 -16.29 -24.56
N LYS A 118 -10.07 -16.80 -25.36
CA LYS A 118 -9.87 -18.26 -25.52
C LYS A 118 -9.41 -18.88 -24.19
N LYS A 119 -10.01 -20.00 -23.81
CA LYS A 119 -9.67 -20.76 -22.59
C LYS A 119 -8.15 -21.00 -22.42
N GLN A 120 -7.45 -21.32 -23.49
CA GLN A 120 -5.99 -21.56 -23.47
C GLN A 120 -5.18 -20.30 -23.11
N GLU A 121 -5.64 -19.11 -23.49
CA GLU A 121 -4.98 -17.84 -23.16
C GLU A 121 -5.17 -17.50 -21.68
N ILE A 122 -6.37 -17.76 -21.15
CA ILE A 122 -6.67 -17.65 -19.72
C ILE A 122 -5.77 -18.59 -18.91
N GLU A 123 -5.66 -19.85 -19.30
CA GLU A 123 -4.82 -20.84 -18.61
C GLU A 123 -3.35 -20.42 -18.58
N LYS A 124 -2.79 -19.94 -19.71
CA LYS A 124 -1.42 -19.42 -19.77
C LYS A 124 -1.21 -18.22 -18.84
N LYS A 125 -2.15 -17.28 -18.82
CA LYS A 125 -2.09 -16.10 -17.94
C LYS A 125 -2.16 -16.48 -16.47
N LEU A 126 -3.02 -17.43 -16.11
CA LEU A 126 -3.14 -17.91 -14.73
C LEU A 126 -1.91 -18.70 -14.28
N ASP A 127 -1.25 -19.42 -15.19
CA ASP A 127 -0.02 -20.16 -14.89
C ASP A 127 1.14 -19.23 -14.50
N ILE A 128 1.26 -18.04 -15.12
CA ILE A 128 2.23 -17.00 -14.71
C ILE A 128 2.09 -16.67 -13.22
N TYR A 129 0.86 -16.66 -12.70
CA TYR A 129 0.55 -16.39 -11.30
C TYR A 129 0.38 -17.67 -10.47
N SER A 130 0.89 -18.83 -10.91
CA SER A 130 0.83 -20.07 -10.11
C SER A 130 1.57 -19.92 -8.78
N SER A 131 1.15 -20.69 -7.77
CA SER A 131 1.77 -20.64 -6.43
C SER A 131 3.28 -20.93 -6.47
N GLU A 132 3.71 -21.81 -7.37
CA GLU A 132 5.13 -22.13 -7.58
C GLU A 132 5.90 -20.93 -8.14
N ASN A 133 5.35 -20.24 -9.15
CA ASN A 133 5.95 -19.05 -9.73
C ASN A 133 6.02 -17.91 -8.71
N ILE A 134 4.95 -17.70 -7.92
CA ILE A 134 4.94 -16.71 -6.83
C ILE A 134 6.04 -17.04 -5.79
N ASP A 135 6.14 -18.29 -5.36
CA ASP A 135 7.18 -18.70 -4.40
C ASP A 135 8.60 -18.54 -4.96
N ARG A 136 8.81 -18.73 -6.27
CA ARG A 136 10.09 -18.45 -6.94
C ARG A 136 10.45 -16.97 -6.86
N VAL A 137 9.51 -16.07 -7.19
CA VAL A 137 9.72 -14.61 -7.11
C VAL A 137 10.05 -14.18 -5.68
N ILE A 138 9.33 -14.70 -4.68
CA ILE A 138 9.57 -14.38 -3.27
C ILE A 138 10.97 -14.83 -2.82
N ARG A 139 11.43 -16.02 -3.25
CA ARG A 139 12.78 -16.50 -2.93
C ARG A 139 13.87 -15.64 -3.57
N LYS A 140 13.64 -15.18 -4.80
CA LYS A 140 14.54 -14.31 -5.56
C LYS A 140 14.62 -12.88 -5.01
N MET A 141 13.54 -12.38 -4.41
CA MET A 141 13.49 -11.04 -3.82
C MET A 141 14.41 -10.92 -2.58
N GLU A 142 15.43 -10.07 -2.62
CA GLU A 142 16.25 -9.74 -1.46
C GLU A 142 15.65 -8.58 -0.65
N THR A 143 16.05 -8.47 0.62
CA THR A 143 15.69 -7.34 1.48
C THR A 143 16.89 -6.44 1.73
N LYS A 144 16.66 -5.12 1.75
CA LYS A 144 17.65 -4.13 2.20
C LYS A 144 17.01 -3.18 3.19
N ASP A 145 17.74 -2.90 4.27
CA ASP A 145 17.27 -2.02 5.32
C ASP A 145 17.29 -0.56 4.86
N PHE A 146 16.40 0.23 5.44
CA PHE A 146 16.41 1.67 5.30
C PHE A 146 17.74 2.26 5.76
N TYR A 147 18.18 3.32 5.07
CA TYR A 147 19.36 4.12 5.39
C TYR A 147 20.70 3.36 5.31
N LYS A 148 20.70 2.13 4.78
CA LYS A 148 21.92 1.40 4.46
C LYS A 148 22.20 1.51 2.97
N THR A 149 23.45 1.82 2.64
CA THR A 149 23.90 1.91 1.26
C THR A 149 24.10 0.53 0.64
N ILE A 150 23.55 0.37 -0.55
CA ILE A 150 23.71 -0.78 -1.43
C ILE A 150 24.61 -0.34 -2.58
N TYR A 151 25.56 -1.19 -2.97
CA TYR A 151 26.45 -0.91 -4.10
C TYR A 151 26.05 -1.78 -5.30
N LEU A 152 26.01 -1.15 -6.49
CA LEU A 152 25.83 -1.84 -7.77
C LEU A 152 27.14 -1.74 -8.60
N GLY A 153 27.58 -2.89 -9.10
CA GLY A 153 29.01 -3.24 -9.22
C GLY A 153 29.78 -2.70 -10.42
N LYS A 154 29.16 -2.21 -11.49
CA LYS A 154 29.92 -1.67 -12.65
C LYS A 154 30.32 -0.21 -12.46
N THR A 155 29.57 0.55 -11.67
CA THR A 155 29.65 2.01 -11.62
C THR A 155 29.90 2.56 -10.22
N ASN A 156 30.06 1.68 -9.21
CA ASN A 156 30.03 2.04 -7.79
C ASN A 156 28.78 2.85 -7.40
N LEU A 157 27.67 2.66 -8.13
CA LEU A 157 26.40 3.33 -7.85
C LEU A 157 25.91 2.92 -6.46
N LYS A 158 25.77 3.92 -5.60
CA LYS A 158 25.19 3.78 -4.27
C LYS A 158 23.69 3.98 -4.36
N ILE A 159 22.95 3.06 -3.75
CA ILE A 159 21.49 3.09 -3.65
C ILE A 159 21.14 3.07 -2.17
N THR A 160 20.34 4.03 -1.71
CA THR A 160 19.92 4.11 -0.31
C THR A 160 18.40 4.29 -0.23
N PHE A 161 17.75 3.46 0.58
CA PHE A 161 16.31 3.53 0.82
C PHE A 161 15.96 4.46 1.97
N TYR A 162 14.92 5.25 1.79
CA TYR A 162 14.33 6.13 2.80
C TYR A 162 12.87 5.75 3.03
N LYS A 163 12.37 5.91 4.27
CA LYS A 163 10.96 5.68 4.56
C LYS A 163 10.11 6.84 4.04
N THR A 164 9.11 6.54 3.21
CA THR A 164 8.16 7.55 2.69
C THR A 164 6.86 7.61 3.48
N SER A 165 6.63 6.65 4.37
CA SER A 165 5.46 6.56 5.24
C SER A 165 4.11 6.48 4.50
N HIS A 166 4.11 6.23 3.18
CA HIS A 166 2.90 6.01 2.39
C HIS A 166 2.23 4.67 2.73
N LEU A 167 3.00 3.59 2.62
CA LEU A 167 2.65 2.26 3.12
C LEU A 167 3.74 1.73 4.04
N LEU A 168 3.41 0.71 4.81
CA LEU A 168 4.40 -0.04 5.54
C LEU A 168 5.45 -0.62 4.59
N GLY A 169 6.73 -0.30 4.82
CA GLY A 169 7.82 -0.71 3.95
C GLY A 169 8.03 0.16 2.72
N SER A 170 7.25 1.23 2.53
CA SER A 170 7.35 2.12 1.36
C SER A 170 8.71 2.83 1.27
N LEU A 171 9.23 2.91 0.04
CA LEU A 171 10.58 3.37 -0.26
C LEU A 171 10.59 4.68 -1.04
N GLY A 172 11.41 5.61 -0.57
CA GLY A 172 12.06 6.62 -1.41
C GLY A 172 13.47 6.15 -1.72
N ILE A 173 14.00 6.45 -2.91
CA ILE A 173 15.25 5.87 -3.38
C ILE A 173 16.22 6.97 -3.76
N LEU A 174 17.38 6.96 -3.11
CA LEU A 174 18.51 7.83 -3.42
C LEU A 174 19.55 7.06 -4.22
N PHE A 175 19.90 7.56 -5.39
CA PHE A 175 20.97 7.09 -6.26
C PHE A 175 22.10 8.11 -6.26
N GLU A 176 23.34 7.66 -6.01
CA GLU A 176 24.51 8.54 -6.05
C GLU A 176 25.78 7.80 -6.52
N ASP A 177 26.59 8.44 -7.35
CA ASP A 177 27.89 7.91 -7.80
C ASP A 177 29.07 8.83 -7.47
N GLY A 178 28.82 9.85 -6.62
CA GLY A 178 29.78 10.89 -6.25
C GLY A 178 29.83 12.08 -7.23
N THR A 179 29.32 11.91 -8.46
CA THR A 179 29.23 13.00 -9.46
C THR A 179 27.81 13.50 -9.67
N TYR A 180 26.83 12.62 -9.52
CA TYR A 180 25.42 12.93 -9.70
C TYR A 180 24.56 12.30 -8.61
N THR A 181 23.52 13.02 -8.19
CA THR A 181 22.55 12.55 -7.20
C THR A 181 21.12 12.65 -7.73
N LEU A 182 20.42 11.52 -7.73
CA LEU A 182 19.01 11.41 -8.11
C LEU A 182 18.21 10.89 -6.93
N PHE A 183 17.12 11.57 -6.56
CA PHE A 183 16.18 11.11 -5.57
C PHE A 183 14.81 10.87 -6.18
N LEU A 184 14.28 9.65 -6.05
CA LEU A 184 12.89 9.33 -6.35
C LEU A 184 12.12 9.29 -5.05
N THR A 185 11.14 10.19 -4.88
CA THR A 185 10.26 10.15 -3.71
C THR A 185 9.38 8.91 -3.73
N CYS A 186 9.02 8.44 -4.95
CA CYS A 186 7.89 7.53 -5.17
C CYS A 186 6.65 8.11 -4.47
N ASP A 187 5.74 7.25 -4.01
CA ASP A 187 4.61 7.67 -3.21
C ASP A 187 5.02 7.95 -1.76
N PHE A 188 4.56 9.08 -1.22
CA PHE A 188 4.92 9.49 0.13
C PHE A 188 3.78 10.18 0.88
N THR A 189 3.96 10.26 2.19
CA THR A 189 3.02 10.99 3.07
C THR A 189 3.80 11.92 4.00
N GLU A 190 3.45 13.20 3.97
CA GLU A 190 4.01 14.21 4.88
C GLU A 190 3.11 14.46 6.12
N SER A 191 1.83 14.10 6.05
CA SER A 191 0.90 14.22 7.18
C SER A 191 1.13 13.13 8.23
N LYS A 192 0.90 13.44 9.51
CA LYS A 192 0.76 12.38 10.52
C LYS A 192 -0.57 11.66 10.30
N LYS A 193 -0.56 10.34 10.17
CA LYS A 193 -1.76 9.51 10.03
C LYS A 193 -1.80 8.49 11.17
N PHE A 194 -2.96 7.88 11.40
CA PHE A 194 -3.19 7.04 12.58
C PHE A 194 -2.21 5.85 12.75
N PHE A 195 -1.71 5.30 11.64
CA PHE A 195 -0.71 4.22 11.64
C PHE A 195 0.65 4.64 11.05
N HIS A 196 0.83 5.91 10.70
CA HIS A 196 2.01 6.38 9.98
C HIS A 196 2.57 7.67 10.57
N GLN A 197 3.89 7.70 10.72
CA GLN A 197 4.60 8.94 10.98
C GLN A 197 4.75 9.73 9.68
N LYS A 198 5.15 11.01 9.81
CA LYS A 198 5.58 11.78 8.63
C LYS A 198 6.75 11.07 7.95
N THR A 199 6.92 11.31 6.66
CA THR A 199 8.11 10.83 5.96
C THR A 199 9.40 11.32 6.64
N GLU A 200 10.40 10.44 6.73
CA GLU A 200 11.70 10.77 7.31
C GLU A 200 12.68 11.34 6.27
N PHE A 201 12.40 11.21 4.96
CA PHE A 201 13.39 11.63 3.95
C PHE A 201 13.59 13.14 3.93
N ILE A 202 12.55 13.94 4.18
CA ILE A 202 12.63 15.42 4.17
C ILE A 202 13.66 15.90 5.20
N SER A 203 13.61 15.37 6.42
CA SER A 203 14.54 15.75 7.48
C SER A 203 15.93 15.14 7.27
N LYS A 204 16.02 13.88 6.83
CA LYS A 204 17.30 13.18 6.64
C LYS A 204 18.09 13.66 5.43
N LEU A 205 17.43 14.14 4.38
CA LEU A 205 18.06 14.69 3.19
C LEU A 205 18.31 16.20 3.30
N LYS A 206 17.91 16.84 4.41
CA LYS A 206 18.13 18.26 4.63
C LYS A 206 19.62 18.60 4.54
N GLY A 207 19.96 19.53 3.66
CA GLY A 207 21.34 19.96 3.42
C GLY A 207 22.14 19.06 2.47
N LYS A 208 21.58 17.94 2.00
CA LYS A 208 22.17 17.15 0.93
C LYS A 208 21.84 17.78 -0.43
N LYS A 209 22.83 17.91 -1.30
CA LYS A 209 22.63 18.32 -2.69
C LYS A 209 21.96 17.19 -3.46
N ILE A 210 20.80 17.47 -4.08
CA ILE A 210 20.09 16.57 -4.97
C ILE A 210 20.07 17.22 -6.35
N ASP A 211 20.75 16.63 -7.34
CA ASP A 211 20.84 17.20 -8.70
C ASP A 211 19.53 16.98 -9.48
N THR A 212 18.82 15.88 -9.21
CA THR A 212 17.47 15.65 -9.74
C THR A 212 16.59 15.00 -8.70
N MET A 213 15.37 15.53 -8.57
CA MET A 213 14.31 14.91 -7.78
C MET A 213 13.16 14.54 -8.72
N ILE A 214 12.68 13.32 -8.61
CA ILE A 214 11.45 12.85 -9.24
C ILE A 214 10.45 12.61 -8.14
N THR A 215 9.28 13.22 -8.26
CA THR A 215 8.24 13.12 -7.25
C THR A 215 6.88 12.82 -7.87
N GLU A 216 6.04 12.13 -7.11
CA GLU A 216 4.65 11.94 -7.49
C GLU A 216 3.91 13.29 -7.59
N THR A 217 2.81 13.29 -8.34
CA THR A 217 1.96 14.48 -8.49
C THR A 217 0.48 14.13 -8.33
N THR A 218 0.17 13.08 -7.55
CA THR A 218 -1.19 12.58 -7.32
C THR A 218 -2.14 13.69 -6.87
N TYR A 219 -1.64 14.58 -6.00
CA TYR A 219 -2.36 15.76 -5.53
C TYR A 219 -1.79 17.08 -6.04
N GLY A 220 -1.01 17.08 -7.13
CA GLY A 220 -0.29 18.27 -7.63
C GLY A 220 -1.18 19.44 -8.04
N ARG A 221 -2.50 19.24 -8.18
CA ARG A 221 -3.51 20.28 -8.45
C ARG A 221 -4.28 20.72 -7.19
N ASN A 222 -4.22 19.97 -6.10
CA ASN A 222 -5.07 20.19 -4.93
C ASN A 222 -4.28 20.94 -3.86
N ASP A 223 -4.73 22.15 -3.54
CA ASP A 223 -4.16 22.94 -2.44
C ASP A 223 -4.69 22.50 -1.06
N GLU A 224 -5.78 21.73 -1.03
CA GLU A 224 -6.33 21.13 0.19
C GLU A 224 -5.64 19.80 0.51
N SER A 225 -5.21 19.62 1.76
CA SER A 225 -4.62 18.36 2.21
C SER A 225 -5.65 17.22 2.22
N ASP A 226 -5.21 16.00 1.99
CA ASP A 226 -6.00 14.77 2.12
C ASP A 226 -6.07 14.20 3.56
N GLU A 227 -5.70 15.00 4.57
CA GLU A 227 -5.66 14.57 5.97
C GLU A 227 -7.05 14.21 6.50
N ILE A 228 -7.28 12.90 6.67
CA ILE A 228 -8.56 12.35 7.18
C ILE A 228 -8.86 12.79 8.62
N LEU A 229 -7.81 13.01 9.42
CA LEU A 229 -7.96 13.38 10.84
C LEU A 229 -8.10 14.90 11.06
N LYS A 230 -8.19 15.70 10.01
CA LYS A 230 -8.52 17.12 10.14
C LYS A 230 -9.92 17.28 10.72
N GLU A 231 -10.08 18.23 11.62
CA GLU A 231 -11.34 18.44 12.34
C GLU A 231 -12.51 18.71 11.40
N LYS A 232 -12.28 19.45 10.31
CA LYS A 232 -13.28 19.66 9.26
C LYS A 232 -13.71 18.33 8.63
N THR A 233 -12.77 17.48 8.23
CA THR A 233 -13.05 16.15 7.65
C THR A 233 -13.81 15.25 8.62
N LEU A 234 -13.41 15.22 9.90
CA LEU A 234 -14.12 14.49 10.95
C LEU A 234 -15.54 15.02 11.17
N THR A 235 -15.71 16.35 11.11
CA THR A 235 -17.03 17.01 11.21
C THR A 235 -17.93 16.60 10.07
N ASP A 236 -17.45 16.75 8.84
CA ASP A 236 -18.19 16.42 7.61
C ASP A 236 -18.57 14.93 7.60
N LEU A 237 -17.63 14.05 7.96
CA LEU A 237 -17.85 12.60 8.06
C LEU A 237 -18.92 12.25 9.12
N SER A 238 -18.79 12.78 10.34
CA SER A 238 -19.76 12.51 11.41
C SER A 238 -21.16 13.03 11.08
N TYR A 239 -21.24 14.21 10.45
CA TYR A 239 -22.50 14.79 10.00
C TYR A 239 -23.16 13.89 8.94
N GLY A 240 -22.41 13.46 7.92
CA GLY A 240 -22.89 12.57 6.88
C GLY A 240 -23.44 11.25 7.43
N ILE A 241 -22.67 10.60 8.31
CA ILE A 241 -23.06 9.35 8.98
C ILE A 241 -24.34 9.54 9.78
N ASN A 242 -24.39 10.55 10.65
CA ASN A 242 -25.56 10.78 11.51
C ASN A 242 -26.81 11.17 10.71
N LYS A 243 -26.65 11.91 9.60
CA LYS A 243 -27.76 12.25 8.70
C LYS A 243 -28.37 11.00 8.07
N ILE A 244 -27.54 10.05 7.62
CA ILE A 244 -28.00 8.78 7.06
C ILE A 244 -28.68 7.94 8.14
N PHE A 245 -28.09 7.85 9.34
CA PHE A 245 -28.67 7.11 10.47
C PHE A 245 -30.01 7.69 10.95
N LYS A 246 -30.19 9.01 10.90
CA LYS A 246 -31.47 9.65 11.22
C LYS A 246 -32.59 9.21 10.27
N ASN A 247 -32.25 8.87 9.03
CA ASN A 247 -33.16 8.33 8.02
C ASN A 247 -33.16 6.79 8.00
N GLU A 248 -32.67 6.14 9.05
CA GLU A 248 -32.66 4.68 9.21
C GLU A 248 -31.85 3.93 8.14
N GLY A 249 -30.97 4.64 7.43
CA GLY A 249 -30.13 4.09 6.38
C GLY A 249 -28.83 3.48 6.90
N ASN A 250 -28.22 2.64 6.05
CA ASN A 250 -26.86 2.14 6.21
C ASN A 250 -25.87 3.04 5.44
N VAL A 251 -24.68 3.23 5.99
CA VAL A 251 -23.60 4.00 5.38
C VAL A 251 -22.68 3.06 4.62
N LEU A 252 -22.42 3.36 3.36
CA LEU A 252 -21.47 2.63 2.53
C LEU A 252 -20.23 3.49 2.27
N ILE A 253 -19.04 2.98 2.57
CA ILE A 253 -17.78 3.68 2.35
C ILE A 253 -16.84 2.78 1.55
N PRO A 254 -16.66 3.03 0.24
CA PRO A 254 -15.62 2.36 -0.54
C PRO A 254 -14.23 2.86 -0.09
N CYS A 255 -13.28 1.93 0.05
CA CYS A 255 -11.89 2.27 0.35
C CYS A 255 -10.93 1.16 -0.10
N PHE A 256 -9.73 1.54 -0.54
CA PHE A 256 -8.67 0.58 -0.80
C PHE A 256 -8.28 -0.17 0.47
N ALA A 257 -8.07 -1.49 0.35
CA ALA A 257 -7.69 -2.34 1.48
C ALA A 257 -6.34 -1.96 2.12
N LEU A 258 -5.47 -1.31 1.35
CA LEU A 258 -4.13 -0.90 1.78
C LEU A 258 -4.05 0.62 2.01
N GLY A 259 -3.82 1.02 3.25
CA GLY A 259 -3.65 2.41 3.68
C GLY A 259 -4.98 3.07 4.03
N ARG A 260 -5.79 3.41 3.01
CA ARG A 260 -6.97 4.27 3.19
C ARG A 260 -8.05 3.65 4.10
N MET A 261 -8.29 2.34 3.99
CA MET A 261 -9.23 1.65 4.89
C MET A 261 -8.82 1.81 6.37
N GLN A 262 -7.52 1.71 6.68
CA GLN A 262 -7.01 1.86 8.04
C GLN A 262 -7.20 3.28 8.58
N GLU A 263 -7.02 4.30 7.73
CA GLU A 263 -7.30 5.71 8.08
C GLU A 263 -8.79 5.95 8.33
N VAL A 264 -9.68 5.38 7.51
CA VAL A 264 -11.13 5.53 7.68
C VAL A 264 -11.61 4.85 8.96
N ILE A 265 -11.13 3.64 9.25
CA ILE A 265 -11.44 2.93 10.52
C ILE A 265 -11.02 3.77 11.72
N SER A 266 -9.84 4.38 11.65
CA SER A 266 -9.35 5.30 12.68
C SER A 266 -10.28 6.49 12.90
N ALA A 267 -10.67 7.17 11.82
CA ALA A 267 -11.55 8.34 11.89
C ALA A 267 -12.89 7.98 12.55
N ILE A 268 -13.51 6.88 12.12
CA ILE A 268 -14.77 6.39 12.69
C ILE A 268 -14.59 6.07 14.18
N LEU A 269 -13.49 5.40 14.54
CA LEU A 269 -13.18 5.08 15.94
C LEU A 269 -13.05 6.35 16.78
N ARG A 270 -12.30 7.34 16.31
CA ARG A 270 -12.15 8.62 16.99
C ARG A 270 -13.50 9.30 17.21
N LEU A 271 -14.35 9.34 16.18
CA LEU A 271 -15.70 9.92 16.26
C LEU A 271 -16.60 9.19 17.28
N ILE A 272 -16.50 7.86 17.39
CA ILE A 272 -17.23 7.07 18.41
C ILE A 272 -16.71 7.40 19.83
N LEU A 273 -15.39 7.50 20.00
CA LEU A 273 -14.77 7.81 21.30
C LEU A 273 -15.07 9.24 21.76
N GLU A 274 -15.17 10.18 20.82
CA GLU A 274 -15.60 11.56 21.05
C GLU A 274 -17.12 11.68 21.29
N GLY A 275 -17.90 10.62 21.07
CA GLY A 275 -19.35 10.62 21.21
C GLY A 275 -20.08 11.33 20.07
N ARG A 276 -19.40 11.61 18.96
CA ARG A 276 -19.95 12.21 17.73
C ARG A 276 -20.70 11.20 16.87
N ILE A 277 -20.39 9.92 17.04
CA ILE A 277 -21.13 8.78 16.48
C ILE A 277 -21.54 7.87 17.66
N SER A 278 -22.73 7.27 17.57
CA SER A 278 -23.23 6.36 18.62
C SER A 278 -22.27 5.19 18.86
N ARG A 279 -22.07 4.81 20.12
CA ARG A 279 -21.26 3.64 20.50
C ARG A 279 -21.86 2.31 20.08
N ASP A 280 -23.17 2.26 19.84
CA ASP A 280 -23.86 1.07 19.37
C ASP A 280 -23.75 0.86 17.85
N THR A 281 -23.10 1.80 17.15
CA THR A 281 -22.88 1.72 15.70
C THR A 281 -22.10 0.46 15.36
N LYS A 282 -22.68 -0.38 14.50
CA LYS A 282 -22.02 -1.56 13.96
C LYS A 282 -21.17 -1.17 12.76
N ILE A 283 -19.93 -1.67 12.71
CA ILE A 283 -18.99 -1.43 11.61
C ILE A 283 -18.70 -2.77 10.94
N TYR A 284 -19.05 -2.89 9.67
CA TYR A 284 -18.84 -4.06 8.85
C TYR A 284 -17.66 -3.80 7.93
N ILE A 285 -16.66 -4.68 7.94
CA ILE A 285 -15.49 -4.59 7.05
C ILE A 285 -15.56 -5.71 6.03
N HIS A 286 -15.57 -5.33 4.74
CA HIS A 286 -15.43 -6.22 3.60
C HIS A 286 -14.01 -6.75 3.51
N ASN A 287 -13.74 -7.83 4.24
CA ASN A 287 -12.44 -8.48 4.25
C ASN A 287 -12.53 -9.91 4.80
N SER A 288 -11.96 -10.86 4.06
CA SER A 288 -11.62 -12.18 4.60
C SER A 288 -10.58 -12.04 5.72
N PRO A 289 -10.55 -12.93 6.75
CA PRO A 289 -9.48 -12.94 7.76
C PRO A 289 -8.06 -13.00 7.16
N ASN A 290 -7.93 -13.56 5.96
CA ASN A 290 -6.68 -13.67 5.20
C ASN A 290 -6.58 -12.65 4.05
N SER A 291 -7.39 -11.59 4.07
CA SER A 291 -7.26 -10.49 3.11
C SER A 291 -6.00 -9.67 3.37
N LEU A 292 -5.50 -9.07 2.29
CA LEU A 292 -4.32 -8.23 2.29
C LEU A 292 -4.44 -7.05 3.28
N GLY A 293 -5.60 -6.37 3.32
CA GLY A 293 -5.84 -5.24 4.22
C GLY A 293 -5.81 -5.61 5.71
N ILE A 294 -6.32 -6.79 6.08
CA ILE A 294 -6.25 -7.27 7.48
C ILE A 294 -4.82 -7.57 7.88
N LYS A 295 -4.06 -8.23 7.01
CA LYS A 295 -2.65 -8.57 7.29
C LYS A 295 -1.78 -7.31 7.42
N TYR A 296 -2.04 -6.29 6.60
CA TYR A 296 -1.42 -4.99 6.77
C TYR A 296 -1.79 -4.33 8.09
N THR A 297 -3.07 -4.37 8.47
CA THR A 297 -3.53 -3.83 9.76
C THR A 297 -2.86 -4.52 10.95
N GLU A 298 -2.75 -5.85 10.91
CA GLU A 298 -2.04 -6.64 11.93
C GLU A 298 -0.58 -6.17 12.05
N LYS A 299 0.10 -5.98 10.91
CA LYS A 299 1.50 -5.56 10.89
C LYS A 299 1.70 -4.11 11.34
N TYR A 300 0.79 -3.19 10.99
CA TYR A 300 0.80 -1.83 11.55
C TYR A 300 0.63 -1.84 13.06
N LEU A 301 -0.27 -2.67 13.58
CA LEU A 301 -0.46 -2.79 15.02
C LEU A 301 0.74 -3.41 15.74
N GLU A 302 1.57 -4.19 15.07
CA GLU A 302 2.81 -4.68 15.67
C GLU A 302 3.88 -3.58 15.75
N GLN A 303 3.92 -2.68 14.76
CA GLN A 303 5.02 -1.71 14.61
C GLN A 303 4.69 -0.28 15.06
N SER A 304 3.41 0.07 15.16
CA SER A 304 2.93 1.45 15.36
C SER A 304 2.03 1.60 16.60
N LEU A 305 2.23 0.78 17.63
CA LEU A 305 1.46 0.86 18.87
C LEU A 305 1.56 2.21 19.56
N ASP A 306 2.74 2.80 19.58
CA ASP A 306 2.96 4.08 20.25
C ASP A 306 2.20 5.20 19.54
N ILE A 307 2.23 5.20 18.21
CA ILE A 307 1.45 6.12 17.36
C ILE A 307 -0.04 5.93 17.64
N LEU A 308 -0.50 4.68 17.66
CA LEU A 308 -1.89 4.35 17.98
C LEU A 308 -2.28 4.84 19.38
N ALA A 309 -1.41 4.68 20.38
CA ALA A 309 -1.67 5.08 21.76
C ALA A 309 -1.77 6.61 21.89
N GLU A 310 -0.91 7.35 21.20
CA GLU A 310 -1.00 8.82 21.10
C GLU A 310 -2.32 9.25 20.47
N GLU A 311 -2.69 8.67 19.32
CA GLU A 311 -3.91 9.05 18.60
C GLU A 311 -5.19 8.65 19.35
N LEU A 312 -5.13 7.62 20.19
CA LEU A 312 -6.23 7.22 21.09
C LEU A 312 -6.24 8.03 22.41
N THR A 313 -5.38 9.03 22.56
CA THR A 313 -5.46 9.99 23.67
C THR A 313 -6.34 11.15 23.26
N ILE A 314 -7.61 11.09 23.65
CA ILE A 314 -8.65 12.06 23.25
C ILE A 314 -9.14 12.78 24.51
N ASN A 315 -9.13 14.12 24.49
CA ASN A 315 -9.54 14.96 25.63
C ASN A 315 -8.85 14.57 26.96
N GLY A 316 -7.54 14.29 26.90
CA GLY A 316 -6.74 13.87 28.05
C GLY A 316 -7.02 12.44 28.54
N LYS A 317 -7.89 11.67 27.89
CA LYS A 317 -8.17 10.26 28.21
C LYS A 317 -7.43 9.34 27.25
N ASN A 318 -6.52 8.53 27.80
CA ASN A 318 -5.83 7.49 27.04
C ASN A 318 -6.76 6.27 26.86
N TYR A 319 -7.47 6.23 25.73
CA TYR A 319 -8.37 5.13 25.43
C TYR A 319 -7.63 3.81 25.16
N PHE A 320 -6.38 3.85 24.70
CA PHE A 320 -5.55 2.66 24.56
C PHE A 320 -5.36 1.93 25.91
N GLU A 321 -5.02 2.68 26.97
CA GLU A 321 -4.92 2.14 28.32
C GLU A 321 -6.26 1.67 28.88
N ILE A 322 -7.33 2.44 28.71
CA ILE A 322 -8.68 2.07 29.17
C ILE A 322 -9.14 0.77 28.52
N LEU A 323 -8.82 0.58 27.24
CA LEU A 323 -9.17 -0.61 26.50
C LEU A 323 -8.34 -1.83 26.92
N ASN A 324 -7.09 -1.62 27.36
CA ASN A 324 -6.14 -2.65 27.81
C ASN A 324 -6.17 -2.94 29.32
N LYS A 325 -6.69 -2.06 30.17
CA LYS A 325 -6.77 -2.22 31.65
C LYS A 325 -7.53 -3.46 32.14
N LYS A 326 -8.29 -4.15 31.26
CA LYS A 326 -8.95 -5.43 31.59
C LYS A 326 -8.11 -6.68 31.30
N GLN A 327 -6.89 -6.55 30.77
CA GLN A 327 -6.04 -7.69 30.35
C GLN A 327 -4.74 -7.85 31.16
N SER A 328 -4.53 -7.03 32.19
CA SER A 328 -3.32 -7.06 33.04
C SER A 328 -3.25 -8.24 34.03
N GLN A 329 -3.61 -9.45 33.59
CA GLN A 329 -3.36 -10.68 34.36
C GLN A 329 -2.70 -11.83 33.58
N ILE A 330 -2.36 -11.72 32.29
CA ILE A 330 -1.69 -12.84 31.58
C ILE A 330 -0.53 -12.34 30.69
N GLN A 331 0.59 -13.04 30.81
CA GLN A 331 1.93 -12.76 30.30
C GLN A 331 2.09 -12.71 28.75
N ASN A 332 3.20 -12.10 28.33
CA ASN A 332 3.83 -11.97 27.00
C ASN A 332 3.36 -10.82 26.08
N LYS A 333 4.27 -9.85 25.88
CA LYS A 333 4.13 -8.62 25.05
C LYS A 333 3.64 -8.87 23.62
N GLN A 334 4.01 -9.98 22.97
CA GLN A 334 3.55 -10.30 21.61
C GLN A 334 2.09 -10.80 21.54
N ARG A 335 1.55 -11.42 22.61
CA ARG A 335 0.13 -11.85 22.66
C ARG A 335 -0.84 -10.70 22.95
N ASN A 336 -0.36 -9.61 23.54
CA ASN A 336 -1.18 -8.43 23.89
C ASN A 336 -1.56 -7.56 22.68
N ASN A 337 -0.82 -7.60 21.58
CA ASN A 337 -1.15 -6.78 20.40
C ASN A 337 -2.39 -7.33 19.66
N PHE A 338 -2.48 -8.66 19.57
CA PHE A 338 -3.66 -9.37 19.04
C PHE A 338 -4.91 -9.17 19.92
N SER A 339 -4.71 -8.93 21.21
CA SER A 339 -5.79 -8.76 22.17
C SER A 339 -6.38 -7.36 22.12
N LEU A 340 -5.61 -6.33 21.74
CA LEU A 340 -6.11 -4.97 21.53
C LEU A 340 -6.99 -4.86 20.28
N LEU A 341 -6.59 -5.41 19.13
CA LEU A 341 -7.45 -5.39 17.94
C LEU A 341 -8.74 -6.20 18.18
N LYS A 342 -8.64 -7.37 18.82
CA LYS A 342 -9.82 -8.15 19.22
C LYS A 342 -10.68 -7.42 20.25
N SER A 343 -10.07 -6.70 21.19
CA SER A 343 -10.74 -5.88 22.20
C SER A 343 -11.44 -4.70 21.55
N LEU A 344 -10.77 -3.99 20.65
CA LEU A 344 -11.32 -2.92 19.80
C LEU A 344 -12.48 -3.47 18.97
N GLN A 345 -12.29 -4.57 18.24
CA GLN A 345 -13.35 -5.18 17.44
C GLN A 345 -14.56 -5.58 18.27
N LYS A 346 -14.34 -6.20 19.42
CA LYS A 346 -15.42 -6.62 20.33
C LYS A 346 -16.10 -5.44 21.03
N LYS A 347 -15.35 -4.39 21.40
CA LYS A 347 -15.88 -3.21 22.11
C LYS A 347 -16.48 -2.16 21.18
N LEU A 348 -16.13 -2.18 19.90
CA LEU A 348 -16.56 -1.22 18.88
C LEU A 348 -17.47 -1.86 17.83
N ASN A 349 -17.98 -3.07 18.10
CA ASN A 349 -18.89 -3.81 17.21
C ASN A 349 -18.37 -3.91 15.76
N ILE A 350 -17.06 -4.10 15.58
CA ILE A 350 -16.46 -4.31 14.26
C ILE A 350 -16.61 -5.79 13.91
N ALA A 351 -17.46 -6.08 12.93
CA ALA A 351 -17.72 -7.43 12.45
C ALA A 351 -17.13 -7.63 11.04
N ARG A 352 -16.56 -8.81 10.80
CA ARG A 352 -15.87 -9.18 9.55
C ARG A 352 -16.70 -10.19 8.78
N TYR A 353 -16.83 -10.02 7.47
CA TYR A 353 -17.68 -10.88 6.66
C TYR A 353 -17.07 -11.17 5.29
N ASN A 354 -17.46 -12.31 4.73
CA ASN A 354 -17.18 -12.64 3.35
C ASN A 354 -17.99 -11.70 2.42
N PRO A 355 -17.46 -11.29 1.25
CA PRO A 355 -18.21 -10.53 0.22
C PRO A 355 -19.66 -10.99 0.01
N LYS A 356 -19.90 -12.31 0.00
CA LYS A 356 -21.24 -12.90 -0.20
C LYS A 356 -22.22 -12.63 0.95
N GLU A 357 -21.70 -12.42 2.16
CA GLU A 357 -22.49 -12.21 3.37
C GLU A 357 -22.80 -10.71 3.57
N ILE A 358 -21.93 -9.80 3.10
CA ILE A 358 -22.13 -8.35 3.25
C ILE A 358 -23.41 -7.85 2.61
N ALA A 359 -23.78 -8.34 1.43
CA ALA A 359 -25.03 -7.94 0.79
C ALA A 359 -26.27 -8.36 1.61
N SER A 360 -26.20 -9.52 2.27
CA SER A 360 -27.25 -10.01 3.16
C SER A 360 -27.33 -9.18 4.44
N GLU A 361 -26.17 -8.90 5.06
CA GLU A 361 -26.07 -8.07 6.26
C GLU A 361 -26.50 -6.63 5.99
N PHE A 362 -26.14 -6.06 4.84
CA PHE A 362 -26.56 -4.71 4.44
C PHE A 362 -28.09 -4.56 4.37
N ARG A 363 -28.82 -5.61 4.03
CA ARG A 363 -30.30 -5.60 4.00
C ARG A 363 -30.94 -5.75 5.38
N LYS A 364 -30.22 -6.36 6.33
CA LYS A 364 -30.75 -6.66 7.69
C LYS A 364 -30.31 -5.65 8.73
N ALA A 365 -29.17 -4.99 8.51
CA ALA A 365 -28.61 -4.05 9.44
C ALA A 365 -29.47 -2.77 9.48
N GLU A 366 -29.64 -2.24 10.67
CA GLU A 366 -30.22 -0.92 10.90
C GLU A 366 -29.10 -0.01 11.39
N LYS A 367 -28.84 1.08 10.66
CA LYS A 367 -27.89 2.14 11.06
C LYS A 367 -26.47 1.60 11.30
N ALA A 368 -25.92 0.96 10.27
CA ALA A 368 -24.56 0.43 10.28
C ALA A 368 -23.66 1.07 9.24
N ILE A 369 -22.34 0.99 9.46
CA ILE A 369 -21.31 1.44 8.52
C ILE A 369 -20.71 0.21 7.83
N PHE A 370 -20.63 0.22 6.51
CA PHE A 370 -20.04 -0.81 5.68
C PHE A 370 -18.82 -0.26 4.94
N LEU A 371 -17.64 -0.75 5.29
CA LEU A 371 -16.38 -0.46 4.61
C LEU A 371 -16.19 -1.50 3.51
N ILE A 372 -16.31 -1.08 2.25
CA ILE A 372 -16.19 -1.97 1.08
C ILE A 372 -14.80 -1.80 0.46
N GLN A 373 -14.07 -2.91 0.33
CA GLN A 373 -12.85 -2.95 -0.46
C GLN A 373 -13.17 -2.71 -1.93
N GLU A 374 -12.62 -1.64 -2.50
CA GLU A 374 -12.47 -1.53 -3.96
C GLU A 374 -11.27 -2.40 -4.39
N CYS A 375 -11.50 -3.23 -5.41
CA CYS A 375 -10.47 -4.09 -6.01
C CYS A 375 -9.49 -3.26 -6.82
#